data_AF-A0A9E2MX98-F1
#
_entry.id   AF-A0A9E2MX98-F1
#
_cell.length_a   1.000
_cell.length_b   1.000
_cell.length_c   1.000
_cell.angle_alpha   90.00
_cell.angle_beta   90.00
_cell.angle_gamma   90.00
#
_symmetry.space_group_name_H-M   'P 1'
#
loop_
_entity.id
_entity.type
_entity.pdbx_description
1 polymer ?
#
loop_
_entity_poly.entity_id
_entity_poly.type
_entity_poly.pdbx_seq_one_letter_code
_entity_poly.pdbx_strand_id
1 'polypeptide(L)'
;YIIEANVAVGAAPVKTELVILDSVKTDWQRLNDNFETPDIYVHDKQFKYLENQAGQPASAQVSGIIKNNSDFDFDKIVVSVALFDTNKEMIGVNKTQAHTIPASEERYFSVLWFSPLVGEVKSVDVLADTNLFSDSNFMKRFGAPEKFQEY
;
A
#
# COMPACT_ATOMS: atom_id res chain seq x y z
N TYR A 1 -5.25 -3.67 18.85
CA TYR A 1 -6.08 -4.21 17.76
C TYR A 1 -6.97 -3.10 17.26
N ILE A 2 -6.91 -2.76 15.97
CA ILE A 2 -7.91 -1.88 15.36
C ILE A 2 -9.07 -2.79 14.96
N ILE A 3 -10.23 -2.57 15.57
CA ILE A 3 -11.46 -3.30 15.24
C ILE A 3 -12.20 -2.45 14.21
N GLU A 4 -12.36 -2.96 12.99
CA GLU A 4 -13.20 -2.35 11.98
C GLU A 4 -14.65 -2.73 12.30
N ALA A 5 -15.41 -1.80 12.87
CA ALA A 5 -16.80 -2.02 13.22
C ALA A 5 -17.67 -1.87 11.96
N ASN A 6 -18.00 -3.00 11.32
CA ASN A 6 -19.04 -3.06 10.28
C ASN A 6 -20.43 -2.86 10.91
N VAL A 7 -20.74 -1.63 11.30
CA VAL A 7 -22.09 -1.24 11.71
C VAL A 7 -22.84 -0.81 10.45
N ALA A 8 -23.86 -1.55 10.07
CA ALA A 8 -24.76 -1.15 8.99
C ALA A 8 -25.61 0.05 9.46
N VAL A 9 -25.20 1.26 9.11
CA VAL A 9 -25.96 2.49 9.37
C VAL A 9 -26.54 2.98 8.05
N GLY A 10 -27.85 3.23 8.01
CA GLY A 10 -28.56 3.72 6.81
C GLY A 10 -28.28 5.18 6.44
N ALA A 11 -27.22 5.78 7.00
CA ALA A 11 -26.79 7.15 6.77
C ALA A 11 -25.26 7.23 6.83
N ALA A 12 -24.66 8.11 6.03
CA ALA A 12 -23.22 8.33 6.03
C ALA A 12 -22.75 8.90 7.38
N PRO A 13 -21.70 8.35 8.02
CA PRO A 13 -21.20 8.87 9.28
C PRO A 13 -20.62 10.27 9.11
N VAL A 14 -21.05 11.20 9.97
CA VAL A 14 -20.63 12.62 9.93
C VAL A 14 -19.29 12.84 10.65
N LYS A 15 -18.93 11.98 11.61
CA LYS A 15 -17.66 12.02 12.35
C LYS A 15 -17.36 10.65 12.97
N THR A 16 -16.09 10.24 12.94
CA THR A 16 -15.54 9.14 13.75
C THR A 16 -14.39 9.67 14.60
N GLU A 17 -14.27 9.20 15.84
CA GLU A 17 -13.23 9.63 16.78
C GLU A 17 -12.63 8.39 17.46
N LEU A 18 -11.30 8.26 17.37
CA LEU A 18 -10.55 7.19 18.01
C LEU A 18 -9.94 7.73 19.30
N VAL A 19 -10.31 7.14 20.44
CA VAL A 19 -9.76 7.49 21.76
C VAL A 19 -9.03 6.28 22.34
N ILE A 20 -7.76 6.45 22.67
CA ILE A 20 -6.93 5.42 23.32
C ILE A 20 -6.98 5.70 24.83
N LEU A 21 -7.78 4.92 25.55
CA LEU A 21 -8.11 5.18 26.96
C LEU A 21 -7.05 4.68 27.95
N ASP A 22 -6.32 3.61 27.61
CA ASP A 22 -5.28 3.00 28.45
C ASP A 22 -4.13 2.51 27.55
N SER A 23 -3.18 3.40 27.23
CA SER A 23 -1.84 2.94 26.86
C SER A 23 -1.02 2.87 28.14
N VAL A 24 -0.40 1.71 28.40
CA VAL A 24 0.79 1.65 29.26
C VAL A 24 1.69 2.79 28.81
N LYS A 25 2.22 3.63 29.71
CA LYS A 25 3.11 4.76 29.36
C LYS A 25 4.10 4.29 28.30
N THR A 26 3.78 4.58 27.05
CA THR A 26 4.61 4.18 25.93
C THR A 26 5.70 5.21 25.91
N ASP A 27 6.85 4.87 26.46
CA ASP A 27 8.04 5.67 26.26
C ASP A 27 8.37 5.57 24.77
N TRP A 28 7.88 6.55 24.01
CA TRP A 28 8.18 6.69 22.60
C TRP A 28 9.67 6.89 22.45
N GLN A 29 10.37 5.80 22.14
CA GLN A 29 11.79 5.83 21.84
C GLN A 29 11.95 6.32 20.40
N ARG A 30 12.78 7.34 20.21
CA ARG A 30 13.21 7.74 18.88
C ARG A 30 14.02 6.59 18.28
N LEU A 31 13.81 6.31 16.99
CA LEU A 31 14.71 5.43 16.26
C LEU A 31 16.12 6.01 16.29
N ASN A 32 17.14 5.14 16.23
CA ASN A 32 18.53 5.60 16.20
C ASN A 32 18.71 6.65 15.10
N ASP A 33 19.51 7.69 15.34
CA ASP A 33 19.78 8.74 14.35
C ASP A 33 20.40 8.21 13.05
N ASN A 34 20.97 6.99 13.08
CA ASN A 34 21.48 6.29 11.90
C ASN A 34 20.43 5.41 11.20
N PHE A 35 19.16 5.46 11.61
CA PHE A 35 18.09 4.74 10.94
C PHE A 35 17.67 5.52 9.68
N GLU A 36 17.90 4.92 8.53
CA GLU A 36 17.43 5.43 7.25
C GLU A 36 16.20 4.63 6.81
N THR A 37 15.12 5.34 6.46
CA THR A 37 13.95 4.71 5.84
C THR A 37 14.32 4.23 4.44
N PRO A 38 14.07 2.96 4.08
CA PRO A 38 14.38 2.47 2.76
C PRO A 38 13.70 3.29 1.65
N ASP A 39 14.47 3.59 0.61
CA ASP A 39 13.99 4.31 -0.55
C ASP A 39 13.18 3.36 -1.46
N ILE A 40 11.86 3.45 -1.36
CA ILE A 40 10.90 2.73 -2.19
C ILE A 40 9.98 3.77 -2.83
N TYR A 41 9.84 3.74 -4.15
CA TYR A 41 8.98 4.67 -4.86
C TYR A 41 8.30 4.02 -6.06
N VAL A 42 7.31 4.73 -6.61
CA VAL A 42 6.57 4.31 -7.81
C VAL A 42 6.79 5.30 -8.94
N HIS A 43 7.15 4.78 -10.11
CA HIS A 43 7.27 5.54 -11.36
C HIS A 43 6.42 4.92 -12.49
N ASP A 44 6.41 5.59 -13.65
CA ASP A 44 5.67 5.18 -14.86
C ASP A 44 4.19 4.85 -14.61
N LYS A 45 3.56 5.69 -13.78
CA LYS A 45 2.15 5.58 -13.41
C LYS A 45 1.26 5.79 -14.62
N GLN A 46 0.30 4.89 -14.80
CA GLN A 46 -0.71 4.96 -15.85
C GLN A 46 -2.09 4.72 -15.26
N PHE A 47 -3.07 5.48 -15.75
CA PHE A 47 -4.49 5.30 -15.48
C PHE A 47 -5.22 5.09 -16.80
N LYS A 48 -6.15 4.15 -16.82
CA LYS A 48 -7.07 3.96 -17.95
C LYS A 48 -8.43 3.45 -17.47
N TYR A 49 -9.46 3.88 -18.18
CA TYR A 49 -10.73 3.16 -18.17
C TYR A 49 -10.59 1.91 -19.05
N LEU A 50 -11.13 0.80 -18.58
CA LEU A 50 -11.24 -0.44 -19.31
C LEU A 50 -12.61 -0.44 -20.01
N GLU A 51 -12.60 -0.66 -21.32
CA GLU A 51 -13.84 -0.75 -22.10
C GLU A 51 -14.67 -1.93 -21.59
N ASN A 52 -15.90 -1.66 -21.19
CA ASN A 52 -16.91 -2.70 -21.01
C ASN A 52 -17.68 -2.84 -22.32
N GLN A 53 -18.01 -4.07 -22.71
CA GLN A 53 -18.88 -4.30 -23.86
C GLN A 53 -20.20 -3.53 -23.68
N ALA A 54 -20.54 -2.72 -24.68
CA ALA A 54 -21.78 -1.97 -24.89
C ALA A 54 -22.63 -1.64 -23.64
N GLY A 55 -22.44 -0.43 -23.09
CA GLY A 55 -23.42 0.21 -22.20
C GLY A 55 -23.30 -0.09 -20.71
N GLN A 56 -22.27 -0.83 -20.28
CA GLN A 56 -21.95 -0.98 -18.87
C GLN A 56 -20.97 0.09 -18.39
N PRO A 57 -21.11 0.56 -17.14
CA PRO A 57 -20.25 1.61 -16.61
C PRO A 57 -18.80 1.09 -16.46
N ALA A 58 -17.84 1.81 -17.05
CA ALA A 58 -16.48 1.33 -17.31
C ALA A 58 -15.73 0.95 -16.01
N SER A 59 -15.03 -0.18 -16.05
CA SER A 59 -14.07 -0.54 -14.99
C SER A 59 -12.80 0.30 -15.16
N ALA A 60 -11.99 0.44 -14.11
CA ALA A 60 -10.79 1.28 -14.16
C ALA A 60 -9.54 0.52 -13.72
N GLN A 61 -8.39 0.91 -14.26
CA GLN A 61 -7.09 0.34 -13.93
C GLN A 61 -6.08 1.44 -13.66
N VAL A 62 -5.32 1.27 -12.58
CA VAL A 62 -4.04 1.95 -12.37
C VAL A 62 -2.92 0.92 -12.44
N SER A 63 -1.81 1.29 -13.06
CA SER A 63 -0.59 0.50 -13.07
C SER A 63 0.66 1.36 -13.00
N GLY A 64 1.80 0.74 -12.72
CA GLY A 64 3.11 1.40 -12.74
C GLY A 64 4.21 0.45 -12.33
N ILE A 65 5.37 1.01 -12.02
CA ILE A 65 6.57 0.27 -11.62
C ILE A 65 6.96 0.69 -10.20
N ILE A 66 7.06 -0.29 -9.31
CA ILE A 66 7.66 -0.13 -7.98
C ILE A 66 9.17 -0.26 -8.16
N LYS A 67 9.94 0.71 -7.65
CA LYS A 67 11.39 0.62 -7.51
C LYS A 67 11.74 0.40 -6.04
N ASN A 68 12.48 -0.67 -5.76
CA ASN A 68 13.22 -0.78 -4.52
C ASN A 68 14.62 -0.19 -4.75
N ASN A 69 14.85 1.04 -4.31
CA ASN A 69 16.15 1.71 -4.45
C ASN A 69 17.00 1.58 -3.16
N SER A 70 16.68 0.60 -2.32
CA SER A 70 17.42 0.31 -1.10
C SER A 70 18.31 -0.93 -1.25
N ASP A 71 19.18 -1.14 -0.26
CA ASP A 71 20.05 -2.31 -0.12
C ASP A 71 19.39 -3.50 0.60
N PHE A 72 18.05 -3.50 0.71
CA PHE A 72 17.28 -4.54 1.41
C PHE A 72 16.36 -5.27 0.46
N ASP A 73 16.23 -6.58 0.64
CA ASP A 73 15.19 -7.37 -0.02
C ASP A 73 13.88 -7.25 0.76
N PHE A 74 12.78 -6.97 0.07
CA PHE A 74 11.45 -6.93 0.69
C PHE A 74 10.62 -8.15 0.32
N ASP A 75 10.08 -8.83 1.33
CA ASP A 75 9.14 -9.92 1.13
C ASP A 75 7.79 -9.39 0.61
N LYS A 76 7.39 -8.20 1.07
CA LYS A 76 6.11 -7.58 0.71
C LYS A 76 6.20 -6.07 0.68
N ILE A 77 5.72 -5.48 -0.42
CA ILE A 77 5.43 -4.05 -0.54
C ILE A 77 3.94 -3.89 -0.83
N VAL A 78 3.26 -3.05 -0.07
CA VAL A 78 1.85 -2.68 -0.27
C VAL A 78 1.82 -1.43 -1.12
N VAL A 79 1.07 -1.46 -2.21
CA VAL A 79 0.82 -0.29 -3.05
C VAL A 79 -0.62 0.16 -2.84
N SER A 80 -0.79 1.35 -2.26
CA SER A 80 -2.07 2.00 -2.07
C SER A 80 -2.28 3.04 -3.17
N VAL A 81 -3.48 3.05 -3.76
CA VAL A 81 -3.84 3.97 -4.84
C VAL A 81 -5.10 4.74 -4.45
N ALA A 82 -5.05 6.06 -4.61
CA ALA A 82 -6.19 6.95 -4.46
C ALA A 82 -6.43 7.72 -5.76
N LEU A 83 -7.71 7.80 -6.15
CA LEU A 83 -8.19 8.51 -7.33
C LEU A 83 -8.97 9.73 -6.87
N PHE A 84 -8.71 10.88 -7.49
CA PHE A 84 -9.38 12.13 -7.16
C PHE A 84 -10.01 12.78 -8.38
N ASP A 85 -11.12 13.49 -8.13
CA ASP A 85 -11.81 14.29 -9.13
C ASP A 85 -11.19 15.70 -9.29
N THR A 86 -11.87 16.57 -10.03
CA THR A 86 -11.46 17.97 -10.25
C THR A 86 -11.41 18.80 -8.97
N ASN A 87 -12.23 18.47 -7.97
CA ASN A 87 -12.33 19.16 -6.69
C ASN A 87 -11.34 18.61 -5.65
N LYS A 88 -10.50 17.63 -6.03
CA LYS A 88 -9.63 16.85 -5.13
C LYS A 88 -10.41 15.99 -4.13
N GLU A 89 -11.66 15.68 -4.43
CA GLU A 89 -12.43 14.71 -3.66
C GLU A 89 -12.02 13.30 -4.07
N MET A 90 -11.85 12.41 -3.08
CA MET A 90 -11.46 11.03 -3.34
C MET A 90 -12.67 10.26 -3.88
N ILE A 91 -12.56 9.75 -5.11
CA ILE A 91 -13.62 9.02 -5.81
C ILE A 91 -13.32 7.52 -5.98
N GLY A 92 -12.11 7.10 -5.59
CA GLY A 92 -11.73 5.70 -5.61
C GLY A 92 -10.49 5.44 -4.75
N VAL A 93 -10.50 4.34 -4.03
CA VAL A 93 -9.36 3.86 -3.22
C VAL A 93 -9.28 2.36 -3.43
N ASN A 94 -8.07 1.86 -3.62
CA ASN A 94 -7.80 0.43 -3.67
C ASN A 94 -6.32 0.17 -3.38
N LYS A 95 -5.94 -1.09 -3.14
CA LYS A 95 -4.56 -1.48 -2.86
C LYS A 95 -4.22 -2.80 -3.51
N THR A 96 -2.94 -3.01 -3.77
CA THR A 96 -2.38 -4.29 -4.18
C THR A 96 -1.11 -4.58 -3.38
N GLN A 97 -0.58 -5.78 -3.52
CA GLN A 97 0.64 -6.21 -2.87
C GLN A 97 1.57 -6.81 -3.91
N ALA A 98 2.84 -6.47 -3.81
CA ALA A 98 3.91 -7.08 -4.57
C ALA A 98 4.80 -7.86 -3.60
N HIS A 99 5.12 -9.09 -3.98
CA HIS A 99 5.91 -10.01 -3.18
C HIS A 99 7.30 -10.22 -3.77
N THR A 100 8.28 -10.44 -2.90
CA THR A 100 9.67 -10.76 -3.25
C THR A 100 10.26 -9.73 -4.21
N ILE A 101 10.67 -8.60 -3.66
CA ILE A 101 11.26 -7.48 -4.40
C ILE A 101 12.69 -7.29 -3.89
N PRO A 102 13.68 -7.86 -4.58
CA PRO A 102 15.09 -7.75 -4.20
C PRO A 102 15.57 -6.29 -4.18
N ALA A 103 16.69 -6.08 -3.49
CA ALA A 103 17.40 -4.81 -3.50
C ALA A 103 17.68 -4.33 -4.94
N SER A 104 17.54 -3.03 -5.18
CA SER A 104 17.74 -2.39 -6.49
C SER A 104 16.82 -2.85 -7.64
N GLU A 105 15.87 -3.76 -7.41
CA GLU A 105 14.98 -4.30 -8.45
C GLU A 105 13.68 -3.51 -8.63
N GLU A 106 13.02 -3.81 -9.76
CA GLU A 106 11.75 -3.21 -10.17
C GLU A 106 10.65 -4.26 -10.30
N ARG A 107 9.42 -3.87 -9.97
CA ARG A 107 8.25 -4.72 -10.09
C ARG A 107 7.06 -3.97 -10.66
N TYR A 108 6.48 -4.51 -11.73
CA TYR A 108 5.19 -4.03 -12.23
C TYR A 108 4.09 -4.33 -11.22
N PHE A 109 3.17 -3.38 -11.04
CA PHE A 109 1.93 -3.58 -10.29
C PHE A 109 0.72 -3.08 -11.08
N SER A 110 -0.45 -3.61 -10.72
CA SER A 110 -1.71 -3.05 -11.16
C SER A 110 -2.81 -3.21 -10.11
N VAL A 111 -3.73 -2.25 -10.11
CA VAL A 111 -4.91 -2.18 -9.27
C VAL A 111 -6.14 -1.98 -10.15
N LEU A 112 -7.19 -2.77 -9.92
CA LEU A 112 -8.41 -2.80 -10.72
C LEU A 112 -9.62 -2.40 -9.88
N TRP A 113 -10.45 -1.51 -10.42
CA TRP A 113 -11.79 -1.25 -9.93
C TRP A 113 -12.78 -1.95 -10.87
N PHE A 114 -13.37 -3.04 -10.38
CA PHE A 114 -14.41 -3.78 -11.12
C PHE A 114 -15.76 -3.08 -11.09
N SER A 115 -15.98 -2.21 -10.09
CA SER A 115 -17.14 -1.34 -10.03
C SER A 115 -16.84 0.01 -10.69
N PRO A 116 -17.86 0.65 -11.26
CA PRO A 116 -17.75 2.00 -11.80
C PRO A 116 -17.26 3.01 -10.78
N LEU A 117 -16.44 3.94 -11.24
CA LEU A 117 -16.08 5.12 -10.47
C LEU A 117 -17.21 6.15 -10.57
N VAL A 118 -17.53 6.79 -9.44
CA VAL A 118 -18.49 7.90 -9.41
C VAL A 118 -17.72 9.18 -9.72
N GLY A 119 -17.89 9.69 -10.94
CA GLY A 119 -17.20 10.89 -11.41
C GLY A 119 -16.01 10.60 -12.31
N GLU A 120 -15.36 11.68 -12.76
CA GLU A 120 -14.20 11.61 -13.66
C GLU A 120 -12.90 11.73 -12.87
N VAL A 121 -11.99 10.77 -13.04
CA VAL A 121 -10.64 10.80 -12.46
C VAL A 121 -9.81 11.90 -13.11
N LYS A 122 -9.32 12.85 -12.30
CA LYS A 122 -8.40 13.91 -12.71
C LYS A 122 -6.98 13.74 -12.19
N SER A 123 -6.80 13.07 -11.05
CA SER A 123 -5.47 12.78 -10.51
C SER A 123 -5.42 11.43 -9.80
N VAL A 124 -4.21 10.88 -9.73
CA VAL A 124 -3.93 9.56 -9.17
C VAL A 124 -2.71 9.66 -8.27
N ASP A 125 -2.93 9.38 -6.99
CA ASP A 125 -1.85 9.23 -6.03
C ASP A 125 -1.58 7.75 -5.78
N VAL A 126 -0.30 7.42 -5.74
CA VAL A 126 0.17 6.06 -5.51
C VAL A 126 1.25 6.11 -4.45
N LEU A 127 1.10 5.31 -3.42
CA LEU A 127 2.06 5.14 -2.34
C LEU A 127 2.47 3.67 -2.26
N ALA A 128 3.77 3.41 -2.36
CA ALA A 128 4.35 2.10 -2.05
C ALA A 128 4.97 2.17 -0.65
N ASP A 129 4.65 1.19 0.20
CA ASP A 129 5.13 1.13 1.57
C ASP A 129 5.34 -0.32 2.01
N THR A 130 6.19 -0.54 3.00
CA THR A 130 6.47 -1.85 3.57
C THR A 130 6.56 -1.78 5.09
N ASN A 131 6.26 -2.89 5.76
CA ASN A 131 6.42 -2.96 7.20
C ASN A 131 7.90 -3.19 7.55
N LEU A 132 8.59 -2.13 7.93
CA LEU A 132 10.01 -2.15 8.35
C LEU A 132 10.26 -2.93 9.64
N PHE A 133 9.22 -3.32 10.38
CA PHE A 133 9.33 -4.10 11.61
C PHE A 133 8.84 -5.54 11.42
N SER A 134 8.56 -5.96 10.18
CA SER A 134 8.21 -7.35 9.88
C SER A 134 9.47 -8.21 9.86
N ASP A 135 9.50 -9.27 10.67
CA ASP A 135 10.61 -10.23 10.73
C ASP A 135 11.03 -10.75 9.34
N SER A 136 10.07 -10.93 8.43
CA SER A 136 10.32 -11.38 7.05
C SER A 136 11.17 -10.43 6.20
N ASN A 137 11.25 -9.14 6.55
CA ASN A 137 11.97 -8.12 5.78
C ASN A 137 13.44 -7.94 6.23
N PHE A 138 13.84 -8.41 7.43
CA PHE A 138 15.19 -8.16 7.98
C PHE A 138 16.01 -9.42 8.31
N MET A 139 15.38 -10.60 8.35
CA MET A 139 16.06 -11.82 8.79
C MET A 139 17.12 -12.35 7.82
N LYS A 140 17.14 -11.93 6.55
CA LYS A 140 18.10 -12.47 5.56
C LYS A 140 19.54 -11.95 5.69
N ARG A 141 19.78 -10.77 6.26
CA ARG A 141 21.13 -10.17 6.33
C ARG A 141 21.83 -10.35 7.68
N PHE A 142 21.07 -10.52 8.76
CA PHE A 142 21.60 -10.69 10.12
C PHE A 142 21.28 -12.05 10.76
N GLY A 143 20.51 -12.92 10.08
CA GLY A 143 20.29 -14.30 10.51
C GLY A 143 21.50 -15.17 10.18
N ALA A 144 22.02 -15.91 11.17
CA ALA A 144 22.94 -17.01 10.88
C ALA A 144 22.23 -18.00 9.93
N PRO A 145 22.90 -18.54 8.90
CA PRO A 145 22.30 -19.57 8.07
C PRO A 145 21.86 -20.72 8.96
N GLU A 146 20.57 -21.07 8.94
CA GLU A 146 20.13 -22.33 9.53
C GLU A 146 20.87 -23.45 8.81
N LYS A 147 21.58 -24.27 9.59
CA LYS A 147 22.19 -25.51 9.09
C LYS A 147 21.06 -26.46 8.73
N PHE A 148 20.54 -26.33 7.52
CA PHE A 148 19.70 -27.36 6.93
C PHE A 148 20.53 -28.65 6.83
N GLN A 149 19.91 -29.73 7.32
CA GLN A 149 20.54 -30.99 7.72
C GLN A 149 21.58 -31.50 6.71
N GLU A 150 22.81 -31.67 7.19
CA GLU A 150 23.76 -32.61 6.62
C GLU A 150 23.13 -34.02 6.74
N TYR A 151 22.78 -34.62 5.61
CA TYR A 151 22.44 -36.04 5.50
C TYR A 151 23.70 -36.84 5.18
#